data_AF-A0A7J4E3J5-F1
#
_entry.id   AF-A0A7J4E3J5-F1
#
_cell.length_a   1.000
_cell.length_b   1.000
_cell.length_c   1.000
_cell.angle_alpha   90.00
_cell.angle_beta   90.00
_cell.angle_gamma   90.00
#
_symmetry.space_group_name_H-M   'P 1'
#
loop_
_entity.id
_entity.type
_entity.pdbx_description
1 polymer ?
#
loop_
_entity_poly.entity_id
_entity_poly.type
_entity_poly.pdbx_seq_one_letter_code
_entity_poly.pdbx_strand_id
1 'polypeptide(L)' 'MKTILKEGKVKPFNPTIIEGLPGLGSVGKIAASYLISQLKAKKIEELYSPHF' A
#
# COMPACT_ATOMS: atom_id res chain seq x y z
N MET A 1 18.12 -6.73 11.85
CA MET A 1 17.58 -5.53 11.19
C MET A 1 16.13 -5.32 11.64
N LYS A 2 15.56 -4.11 11.53
CA LYS A 2 14.20 -3.78 11.98
C LYS A 2 13.30 -3.42 10.79
N THR A 3 12.00 -3.66 10.91
CA THR A 3 10.98 -3.14 9.99
C THR A 3 10.86 -1.62 10.17
N ILE A 4 10.85 -0.88 9.05
CA ILE A 4 10.82 0.59 9.04
C ILE A 4 9.75 1.12 8.09
N LEU A 5 9.20 2.30 8.41
CA LEU A 5 8.33 3.09 7.54
C LEU A 5 9.12 4.27 6.97
N LYS A 6 8.90 4.58 5.69
CA LYS A 6 9.54 5.69 4.98
C LYS A 6 8.47 6.54 4.30
N GLU A 7 8.61 7.86 4.40
CA GLU A 7 7.71 8.90 3.83
C GLU A 7 6.40 9.20 4.60
N GLY A 8 6.40 9.05 5.92
CA GLY A 8 5.24 9.27 6.75
C GLY A 8 4.91 10.68 7.17
N LYS A 9 3.96 11.32 6.48
CA LYS A 9 3.38 12.59 6.96
C LYS A 9 1.86 12.63 6.99
N VAL A 10 1.17 11.63 6.43
CA VAL A 10 -0.30 11.64 6.31
C VAL A 10 -0.92 10.60 7.22
N LYS A 11 -1.79 11.03 8.14
CA LYS A 11 -2.58 10.16 9.01
C LYS A 11 -4.07 10.33 8.71
N PRO A 12 -4.69 9.43 7.92
CA PRO A 12 -6.12 9.48 7.62
C PRO A 12 -6.97 9.28 8.89
N PHE A 13 -8.13 9.93 8.95
CA PHE A 13 -9.11 9.70 10.02
C PHE A 13 -10.11 8.62 9.58
N ASN A 14 -10.21 7.54 10.36
CA ASN A 14 -11.09 6.40 10.11
C ASN A 14 -11.06 5.86 8.65
N PRO A 15 -9.89 5.50 8.09
CA PRO A 15 -9.80 5.03 6.71
C PRO A 15 -10.35 3.62 6.53
N THR A 16 -10.90 3.34 5.34
CA THR A 16 -11.02 1.97 4.85
C THR A 16 -9.67 1.55 4.24
N ILE A 17 -9.13 0.43 4.71
CA ILE A 17 -7.85 -0.10 4.21
C ILE A 17 -8.15 -1.19 3.18
N ILE A 18 -7.52 -1.09 2.01
CA ILE A 18 -7.57 -2.08 0.94
C ILE A 18 -6.16 -2.61 0.75
N GLU A 19 -6.00 -3.93 0.81
CA GLU A 19 -4.73 -4.63 0.60
C GLU A 19 -4.74 -5.32 -0.77
N GLY A 20 -3.59 -5.33 -1.43
CA GLY A 20 -3.46 -5.82 -2.81
C GLY A 20 -2.02 -6.17 -3.16
N LEU A 21 -1.37 -6.97 -2.31
CA LEU A 21 -0.04 -7.50 -2.57
C LEU A 21 -0.07 -8.56 -3.71
N PRO A 22 1.09 -8.88 -4.29
CA PRO A 22 1.20 -9.95 -5.28
C PRO A 22 0.73 -11.31 -4.74
N GLY A 23 0.02 -12.08 -5.58
CA GLY A 23 -0.49 -13.41 -5.25
C GLY A 23 -0.85 -14.19 -6.52
N LEU A 24 -1.69 -15.24 -6.41
CA LEU A 24 -2.10 -16.05 -7.57
C LEU A 24 -2.78 -15.18 -8.65
N GLY A 25 -2.26 -15.22 -9.87
CA GLY A 25 -2.77 -14.42 -10.98
C GLY A 25 -2.67 -12.89 -10.80
N SER A 26 -1.99 -12.42 -9.75
CA SER A 26 -1.85 -10.99 -9.40
C SER A 26 -3.18 -10.22 -9.29
N VAL A 27 -4.31 -10.89 -9.04
CA VAL A 27 -5.64 -10.27 -9.05
C VAL A 27 -5.74 -9.12 -8.05
N GLY A 28 -5.30 -9.34 -6.79
CA GLY A 28 -5.30 -8.31 -5.75
C GLY A 28 -4.45 -7.08 -6.14
N LYS A 29 -3.23 -7.31 -6.64
CA LYS A 29 -2.34 -6.24 -7.14
C LYS A 29 -2.94 -5.43 -8.28
N ILE A 30 -3.55 -6.11 -9.26
CA ILE A 30 -4.18 -5.44 -10.41
C ILE A 30 -5.36 -4.59 -9.94
N ALA A 31 -6.23 -5.14 -9.09
CA ALA A 31 -7.38 -4.43 -8.54
C ALA A 31 -6.96 -3.21 -7.72
N ALA A 32 -5.99 -3.35 -6.80
CA ALA A 32 -5.47 -2.24 -6.01
C ALA A 32 -4.79 -1.17 -6.88
N SER A 33 -3.99 -1.56 -7.88
CA SER A 33 -3.34 -0.63 -8.81
C SER A 33 -4.37 0.16 -9.63
N TYR A 34 -5.45 -0.49 -10.07
CA TYR A 34 -6.55 0.16 -10.75
C TYR A 34 -7.25 1.20 -9.85
N LEU A 35 -7.55 0.83 -8.59
CA LEU A 35 -8.17 1.76 -7.62
C LEU A 35 -7.27 2.97 -7.32
N ILE A 36 -5.96 2.77 -7.16
CA ILE A 36 -4.99 3.87 -6.99
C ILE A 36 -5.07 4.85 -8.16
N SER A 37 -5.10 4.34 -9.40
CA SER A 37 -5.22 5.16 -10.61
C SER A 37 -6.55 5.92 -10.68
N GLN A 38 -7.68 5.24 -10.48
CA GLN A 38 -9.01 5.84 -10.60
C GLN A 38 -9.27 6.89 -9.51
N LEU A 39 -8.86 6.62 -8.28
CA LEU A 39 -9.05 7.53 -7.15
C LEU A 39 -7.97 8.61 -7.06
N LYS A 40 -6.96 8.57 -7.95
CA LYS A 40 -5.77 9.44 -7.90
C LYS A 40 -5.13 9.42 -6.51
N ALA A 41 -5.04 8.24 -5.92
CA ALA A 41 -4.51 8.06 -4.57
C ALA A 41 -3.05 8.50 -4.51
N LYS A 42 -2.68 9.15 -3.40
CA LYS A 42 -1.31 9.61 -3.17
C LYS A 42 -0.59 8.60 -2.28
N LYS A 43 0.69 8.36 -2.57
CA LYS A 43 1.56 7.55 -1.70
C LYS A 43 1.63 8.23 -0.32
N ILE A 44 1.34 7.47 0.74
CA ILE A 44 1.34 7.98 2.12
C ILE A 44 2.55 7.50 2.91
N GLU A 45 3.06 6.30 2.61
CA GLU A 45 4.12 5.58 3.32
C GLU A 45 4.68 4.45 2.42
N GLU A 46 5.89 4.01 2.73
CA GLU A 46 6.52 2.78 2.25
C GLU A 46 6.97 1.93 3.44
N LEU A 47 6.71 0.62 3.40
CA LEU A 47 7.09 -0.33 4.44
C LEU A 47 8.28 -1.18 3.98
N TYR A 48 9.35 -1.21 4.76
CA TYR A 48 10.49 -2.09 4.56
C TYR A 48 10.63 -3.05 5.73
N SER A 49 10.99 -4.30 5.44
CA SER A 49 11.19 -5.35 6.43
C SER A 49 12.41 -6.17 6.05
N PRO A 50 13.22 -6.62 7.02
CA PRO A 50 14.38 -7.48 6.74
C PRO A 50 14.00 -8.89 6.27
N HIS A 51 12.71 -9.23 6.25
CA HIS A 51 12.19 -10.52 5.79
C HIS A 51 11.71 -10.49 4.34
N PHE A 52 11.74 -9.33 3.68
CA PHE A 52 11.24 -9.09 2.33
C PHE A 52 12.30 -8.41 1.46
#